data_AF-A0A7S4AYZ2-F1
#
_entry.id   AF-A0A7S4AYZ2-F1
#
_cell.length_a   1.000
_cell.length_b   1.000
_cell.length_c   1.000
_cell.angle_alpha   90.00
_cell.angle_beta   90.00
_cell.angle_gamma   90.00
#
_symmetry.space_group_name_H-M   'P 1'
#
loop_
_entity.id
_entity.type
_entity.pdbx_description
1 polymer ?
#
loop_
_entity_poly.entity_id
_entity_poly.type
_entity_poly.pdbx_seq_one_letter_code
_entity_poly.pdbx_strand_id
1 'polypeptide(L)'
;MPMAVESQPIQPYELGKRILAAESVDELFSIFARHGGLYSGINVSATWTRLAKLTRGPTLSLDEKLLTLALHSKSMVERGELNARALANVAYAVARCTGKARLYTTPLFSAIADASTPQAYAFK
;
A
#
# COMPACT_ATOMS: atom_id res chain seq x y z
N MET A 1 2.06 4.74 -39.14
CA MET A 1 2.49 4.00 -37.93
C MET A 1 2.32 4.93 -36.74
N PRO A 2 1.46 4.64 -35.75
CA PRO A 2 1.36 5.48 -34.55
C PRO A 2 2.61 5.24 -33.70
N MET A 3 3.28 6.32 -33.32
CA MET A 3 4.41 6.27 -32.40
C MET A 3 3.95 5.72 -31.05
N ALA A 4 4.64 4.70 -30.56
CA ALA A 4 4.52 4.29 -29.17
C ALA A 4 4.91 5.49 -28.31
N VAL A 5 3.94 6.06 -27.60
CA VAL A 5 4.21 7.05 -26.56
C VAL A 5 4.90 6.27 -25.44
N GLU A 6 6.23 6.23 -25.48
CA GLU A 6 7.05 5.78 -24.37
C GLU A 6 6.66 6.63 -23.17
N SER A 7 5.90 6.00 -22.27
CA SER A 7 5.47 6.61 -21.04
C SER A 7 6.73 6.78 -20.19
N GLN A 8 7.26 8.00 -20.10
CA GLN A 8 8.39 8.29 -19.23
C GLN A 8 8.18 7.65 -17.84
N PRO A 9 9.22 7.05 -17.24
CA PRO A 9 9.09 6.48 -15.90
C PRO A 9 8.59 7.54 -14.93
N ILE A 10 7.40 7.34 -14.37
CA ILE A 10 6.86 8.27 -13.37
C ILE A 10 7.75 8.18 -12.13
N GLN A 11 8.40 9.29 -11.79
CA GLN A 11 9.22 9.39 -10.59
C GLN A 11 8.37 9.09 -9.34
N PRO A 12 8.91 8.38 -8.33
CA PRO A 12 8.16 7.99 -7.14
C PRO A 12 7.42 9.16 -6.47
N TYR A 13 8.02 10.35 -6.44
CA TYR A 13 7.40 11.55 -5.87
C TYR A 13 6.15 12.01 -6.63
N GLU A 14 6.19 12.01 -7.97
CA GLU A 14 5.04 12.39 -8.81
C GLU A 14 3.91 11.36 -8.72
N LEU A 15 4.26 10.07 -8.58
CA LEU A 15 3.28 9.03 -8.30
C LEU A 15 2.63 9.23 -6.92
N GLY A 16 3.41 9.59 -5.90
CA GLY A 16 2.91 9.94 -4.57
C GLY A 16 1.90 11.10 -4.59
N LYS A 17 2.15 12.16 -5.37
CA LYS A 17 1.19 13.26 -5.55
C LYS A 17 -0.12 12.79 -6.15
N ARG A 18 -0.07 11.98 -7.21
CA ARG A 18 -1.27 11.43 -7.86
C ARG A 18 -2.07 10.54 -6.91
N ILE A 19 -1.40 9.68 -6.15
CA ILE A 19 -2.03 8.86 -5.11
C ILE A 19 -2.77 9.74 -4.10
N LEU A 20 -2.14 10.80 -3.61
CA LEU A 20 -2.74 11.68 -2.62
C LEU A 20 -3.88 12.55 -3.17
N ALA A 21 -3.86 12.84 -4.48
CA ALA A 21 -4.90 13.59 -5.18
C ALA A 21 -6.14 12.75 -5.51
N ALA A 22 -6.02 11.42 -5.57
CA ALA A 22 -7.12 10.53 -5.96
C ALA A 22 -8.42 10.80 -5.19
N GLU A 23 -9.49 11.16 -5.87
CA GLU A 23 -10.75 11.63 -5.28
C GLU A 23 -11.67 10.48 -4.86
N SER A 24 -11.44 9.28 -5.40
CA SER A 24 -12.24 8.08 -5.11
C SER A 24 -11.39 6.84 -4.89
N VAL A 25 -11.99 5.81 -4.28
CA VAL A 25 -11.32 4.52 -4.04
C VAL A 25 -11.03 3.80 -5.37
N ASP A 26 -11.93 3.90 -6.35
CA ASP A 26 -11.71 3.30 -7.67
C ASP A 26 -10.60 4.00 -8.45
N GLU A 27 -10.48 5.32 -8.35
CA GLU A 27 -9.35 6.05 -8.91
C GLU A 27 -8.03 5.62 -8.25
N LEU A 28 -8.02 5.53 -6.91
CA LEU A 28 -6.85 5.08 -6.16
C LEU A 28 -6.41 3.66 -6.59
N PHE A 29 -7.35 2.73 -6.74
CA PHE A 29 -7.02 1.39 -7.23
C PHE A 29 -6.65 1.37 -8.72
N SER A 30 -7.16 2.27 -9.54
CA SER A 30 -6.75 2.40 -10.94
C SER A 30 -5.30 2.89 -11.05
N ILE A 31 -4.89 3.82 -10.18
CA ILE A 31 -3.48 4.24 -10.05
C ILE A 31 -2.62 3.06 -9.62
N PHE A 32 -3.06 2.28 -8.63
CA PHE A 32 -2.34 1.09 -8.17
C PHE A 32 -2.24 0.02 -9.27
N ALA A 33 -3.32 -0.29 -9.99
CA ALA A 33 -3.30 -1.27 -11.07
C ALA A 33 -2.33 -0.88 -12.19
N ARG A 34 -2.23 0.41 -12.51
CA ARG A 34 -1.36 0.91 -13.59
C ARG A 34 0.11 1.05 -13.17
N HIS A 35 0.37 1.40 -11.91
CA HIS A 35 1.71 1.81 -11.47
C HIS A 35 2.24 1.02 -10.26
N GLY A 36 1.52 0.03 -9.77
CA GLY A 36 1.86 -0.75 -8.56
C GLY A 36 3.24 -1.42 -8.65
N GLY A 37 3.64 -1.87 -9.84
CA GLY A 37 4.99 -2.41 -10.05
C GLY A 37 6.14 -1.41 -9.85
N LEU A 38 5.84 -0.11 -9.79
CA LEU A 38 6.79 0.98 -9.57
C LEU A 38 6.67 1.60 -8.16
N TYR A 39 5.91 0.97 -7.26
CA TYR A 39 5.73 1.49 -5.91
C TYR A 39 7.03 1.39 -5.11
N SER A 40 7.35 2.49 -4.43
CA SER A 40 8.31 2.52 -3.33
C SER A 40 7.58 2.45 -2.00
N GLY A 41 8.30 2.31 -0.88
CA GLY A 41 7.70 2.36 0.46
C GLY A 41 6.90 3.66 0.70
N ILE A 42 7.30 4.78 0.09
CA ILE A 42 6.56 6.05 0.15
C ILE A 42 5.19 5.91 -0.55
N ASN A 43 5.15 5.29 -1.73
CA ASN A 43 3.93 5.13 -2.52
C ASN A 43 2.94 4.18 -1.84
N VAL A 44 3.41 3.03 -1.33
CA VAL A 44 2.57 2.12 -0.55
C VAL A 44 1.97 2.84 0.65
N SER A 45 2.80 3.56 1.42
CA SER A 45 2.35 4.30 2.60
C SER A 45 1.30 5.36 2.24
N ALA A 46 1.53 6.10 1.15
CA ALA A 46 0.59 7.11 0.65
C ALA A 46 -0.73 6.46 0.21
N THR A 47 -0.69 5.31 -0.48
CA THR A 47 -1.89 4.59 -0.95
C THR A 47 -2.75 4.13 0.22
N TRP A 48 -2.16 3.49 1.22
CA TRP A 48 -2.88 3.08 2.44
C TRP A 48 -3.46 4.28 3.20
N THR A 49 -2.69 5.35 3.33
CA THR A 49 -3.15 6.59 3.99
C THR A 49 -4.32 7.22 3.25
N ARG A 50 -4.26 7.30 1.91
CA ARG A 50 -5.34 7.84 1.09
C ARG A 50 -6.57 6.94 1.15
N LEU A 51 -6.39 5.62 1.03
CA LEU A 51 -7.47 4.65 1.15
C LEU A 51 -8.23 4.84 2.45
N ALA A 52 -7.53 4.93 3.58
CA ALA A 52 -8.15 5.15 4.90
C ALA A 52 -8.88 6.50 5.03
N LYS A 53 -8.49 7.53 4.25
CA LYS A 53 -9.20 8.82 4.20
C LYS A 53 -10.45 8.77 3.34
N LEU A 54 -10.39 8.09 2.20
CA LEU A 54 -11.52 7.93 1.28
C LEU A 54 -12.60 7.01 1.87
N THR A 55 -12.25 6.20 2.85
CA THR A 55 -13.10 5.14 3.42
C THR A 55 -13.46 5.46 4.87
N ARG A 56 -13.71 6.74 5.18
CA ARG A 56 -14.15 7.18 6.51
C ARG A 56 -15.50 6.54 6.88
N GLY A 57 -15.43 5.33 7.44
CA GLY A 57 -16.57 4.53 7.91
C GLY A 57 -16.21 3.03 7.99
N PRO A 58 -16.97 2.22 8.75
CA PRO A 58 -16.72 0.79 8.89
C PRO A 58 -17.32 0.00 7.72
N THR A 59 -16.88 0.19 6.49
CA THR A 59 -17.18 -0.76 5.40
C THR A 59 -16.29 -0.55 4.18
N LEU A 60 -15.50 -1.56 3.82
CA LEU A 60 -14.92 -1.68 2.48
C LEU A 60 -15.22 -3.08 1.96
N SER A 61 -16.12 -3.19 0.98
CA SER A 61 -16.26 -4.37 0.13
C SER A 61 -15.65 -4.07 -1.23
N LEU A 62 -14.33 -4.19 -1.33
CA LEU A 62 -13.52 -4.14 -2.55
C LEU A 62 -12.49 -5.27 -2.48
N ASP A 63 -13.02 -6.46 -2.23
CA ASP A 63 -12.32 -7.60 -1.65
C ASP A 63 -11.08 -8.03 -2.46
N GLU A 64 -11.20 -8.13 -3.79
CA GLU A 64 -10.09 -8.55 -4.66
C GLU A 64 -9.01 -7.47 -4.79
N LYS A 65 -9.39 -6.22 -5.05
CA LYS A 65 -8.43 -5.11 -5.20
C LYS A 65 -7.67 -4.86 -3.90
N LEU A 66 -8.35 -4.97 -2.77
CA LEU A 66 -7.76 -4.86 -1.44
C LEU A 66 -6.80 -6.02 -1.16
N LEU A 67 -7.17 -7.25 -1.51
CA LEU A 67 -6.28 -8.41 -1.39
C LEU A 67 -5.01 -8.22 -2.21
N THR A 68 -5.11 -7.76 -3.46
CA THR A 68 -3.93 -7.49 -4.30
C THR A 68 -3.02 -6.43 -3.67
N LEU A 69 -3.59 -5.33 -3.17
CA LEU A 69 -2.82 -4.29 -2.47
C LEU A 69 -2.16 -4.84 -1.20
N ALA A 70 -2.87 -5.67 -0.43
CA ALA A 70 -2.37 -6.27 0.80
C ALA A 70 -1.21 -7.23 0.54
N LEU A 71 -1.32 -8.11 -0.46
CA LEU A 71 -0.26 -9.03 -0.86
C LEU A 71 0.98 -8.30 -1.39
N HIS A 72 0.77 -7.28 -2.23
CA HIS A 72 1.85 -6.44 -2.72
C HIS A 72 2.59 -5.75 -1.57
N SER A 73 1.83 -5.12 -0.67
CA SER A 73 2.39 -4.44 0.50
C SER A 73 3.14 -5.40 1.43
N LYS A 74 2.61 -6.61 1.64
CA LYS A 74 3.24 -7.67 2.44
C LYS A 74 4.60 -8.03 1.84
N SER A 75 4.65 -8.25 0.53
CA SER A 75 5.89 -8.57 -0.17
C SER A 75 6.95 -7.47 -0.01
N MET A 76 6.55 -6.20 -0.04
CA MET A 76 7.47 -5.08 0.22
C MET A 76 7.95 -5.02 1.67
N VAL A 77 7.09 -5.33 2.64
CA VAL A 77 7.47 -5.44 4.06
C VAL A 77 8.50 -6.56 4.25
N GLU A 78 8.26 -7.73 3.68
CA GLU A 78 9.16 -8.90 3.76
C GLU A 78 10.52 -8.64 3.11
N ARG A 79 10.59 -7.79 2.08
CA ARG A 79 11.84 -7.35 1.46
C ARG A 79 12.54 -6.20 2.19
N GLY A 80 11.95 -5.66 3.27
CA GLY A 80 12.53 -4.55 4.02
C GLY A 80 12.47 -3.19 3.29
N GLU A 81 11.54 -3.02 2.34
CA GLU A 81 11.43 -1.81 1.50
C GLU A 81 10.66 -0.67 2.18
N LEU A 82 10.08 -0.92 3.36
CA LEU A 82 9.34 0.06 4.15
C LEU A 82 10.14 0.46 5.39
N ASN A 83 10.34 1.77 5.57
CA ASN A 83 10.89 2.31 6.81
C ASN A 83 9.83 2.32 7.95
N ALA A 84 10.27 2.57 9.17
CA ALA A 84 9.41 2.57 10.37
C ALA A 84 8.15 3.46 10.24
N ARG A 85 8.28 4.64 9.62
CA ARG A 85 7.15 5.54 9.39
C ARG A 85 6.16 4.97 8.37
N ALA A 86 6.65 4.39 7.30
CA ALA A 86 5.82 3.74 6.29
C ALA A 86 5.06 2.55 6.91
N LEU A 87 5.74 1.71 7.68
CA LEU A 87 5.13 0.59 8.42
C LEU A 87 4.00 1.06 9.34
N ALA A 88 4.23 2.10 10.16
CA ALA A 88 3.22 2.64 11.06
C ALA A 88 1.96 3.15 10.34
N ASN A 89 2.14 3.85 9.22
CA ASN A 89 1.03 4.34 8.40
C ASN A 89 0.22 3.20 7.79
N VAL A 90 0.89 2.16 7.28
CA VAL A 90 0.22 0.98 6.72
C VAL A 90 -0.55 0.24 7.82
N ALA A 91 0.07 0.01 8.99
CA ALA A 91 -0.58 -0.63 10.13
C ALA A 91 -1.84 0.12 10.57
N TYR A 92 -1.77 1.45 10.69
CA TYR A 92 -2.92 2.28 11.04
C TYR A 92 -4.06 2.14 10.02
N ALA A 93 -3.75 2.15 8.72
CA ALA A 93 -4.77 2.02 7.68
C ALA A 93 -5.39 0.61 7.67
N VAL A 94 -4.57 -0.43 7.81
CA VAL A 94 -5.01 -1.84 7.87
C VAL A 94 -5.91 -2.07 9.09
N ALA A 95 -5.59 -1.50 10.25
CA ALA A 95 -6.41 -1.65 11.46
C ALA A 95 -7.85 -1.13 11.30
N ARG A 96 -8.10 -0.28 10.29
CA ARG A 96 -9.43 0.25 9.98
C ARG A 96 -10.23 -0.64 9.01
N CYS A 97 -9.62 -1.70 8.47
CA CYS A 97 -10.32 -2.69 7.66
C CYS A 97 -11.14 -3.63 8.57
N THR A 98 -12.46 -3.65 8.36
CA THR A 98 -13.41 -4.48 9.13
C THR A 98 -14.11 -5.52 8.25
N GLY A 99 -14.79 -6.50 8.86
CA GLY A 99 -15.53 -7.53 8.13
C GLY A 99 -14.60 -8.40 7.27
N LYS A 100 -15.02 -8.74 6.04
CA LYS A 100 -14.24 -9.58 5.11
C LYS A 100 -12.88 -8.98 4.75
N ALA A 101 -12.78 -7.65 4.70
CA ALA A 101 -11.52 -6.93 4.46
C ALA A 101 -10.42 -7.27 5.48
N ARG A 102 -10.80 -7.63 6.72
CA ARG A 102 -9.85 -8.06 7.75
C ARG A 102 -9.16 -9.37 7.38
N LEU A 103 -9.86 -10.30 6.73
CA LEU A 103 -9.28 -11.59 6.33
C LEU A 103 -8.13 -11.40 5.34
N TYR A 104 -8.29 -10.46 4.40
CA TYR A 104 -7.27 -10.17 3.39
C TYR A 104 -6.07 -9.39 3.93
N THR A 105 -6.28 -8.61 5.00
CA THR A 105 -5.25 -7.73 5.55
C THR A 105 -4.53 -8.32 6.77
N THR A 106 -5.04 -9.40 7.36
CA THR A 106 -4.41 -10.09 8.50
C THR A 106 -2.96 -10.55 8.20
N PRO A 107 -2.66 -11.17 7.03
CA PRO A 107 -1.28 -11.56 6.72
C PRO A 107 -0.32 -10.36 6.62
N LEU A 108 -0.81 -9.23 6.10
CA LEU A 108 -0.03 -7.98 6.04
C LEU A 108 0.22 -7.44 7.46
N PHE A 109 -0.79 -7.46 8.33
CA PHE A 109 -0.64 -7.01 9.71
C PHE A 109 0.40 -7.84 10.48
N SER A 110 0.41 -9.16 10.29
CA SER A 110 1.44 -10.05 10.85
C SER A 110 2.84 -9.70 10.35
N ALA A 111 3.01 -9.54 9.04
CA ALA A 111 4.31 -9.19 8.46
C ALA A 111 4.84 -7.85 8.98
N ILE A 112 3.96 -6.86 9.21
CA ILE A 112 4.34 -5.58 9.80
C ILE A 112 4.77 -5.77 11.27
N ALA A 113 4.06 -6.58 12.04
CA ALA A 113 4.43 -6.89 13.42
C ALA A 113 5.81 -7.53 13.48
N ASP A 114 6.07 -8.54 12.64
CA ASP A 114 7.36 -9.22 12.54
C ASP A 114 8.48 -8.25 12.17
N ALA A 115 8.27 -7.42 11.14
CA ALA A 115 9.24 -6.40 10.72
C ALA A 115 9.46 -5.28 11.75
N SER A 116 8.52 -5.09 12.68
CA SER A 116 8.61 -4.08 13.75
C SER A 116 9.22 -4.64 15.04
N THR A 117 9.41 -5.96 15.14
CA THR A 117 10.16 -6.53 16.25
C THR A 117 11.63 -6.15 16.10
N PRO A 118 12.29 -5.64 17.16
CA PRO A 118 13.74 -5.50 17.15
C PRO A 118 14.33 -6.88 16.83
N GLN A 119 15.13 -6.98 15.77
CA GLN A 119 15.95 -8.17 15.54
C GLN A 119 16.95 -8.23 16.70
N ALA A 120 16.58 -8.90 17.79
CA ALA A 120 17.38 -9.02 19.01
C ALA A 120 18.66 -9.88 18.81
N TYR A 121 19.09 -10.10 17.57
CA TYR A 121 20.21 -10.95 17.22
C TYR A 121 21.02 -10.35 16.07
N ALA A 122 21.76 -9.30 16.36
CA ALA A 122 22.90 -8.86 15.53
C ALA A 122 24.03 -8.29 16.41
N PHE A 123 24.33 -8.98 17.51
CA PHE A 123 25.64 -8.93 18.16
C PHE A 123 26.05 -10.38 18.42
N LYS A 124 26.68 -10.99 17.42
CA LYS A 124 27.56 -12.16 17.59
C LYS A 124 28.90 -11.81 16.98
#